data_AF-A0A9D1I9N1-F1
#
_entry.id   AF-A0A9D1I9N1-F1
#
_cell.length_a   1.000
_cell.length_b   1.000
_cell.length_c   1.000
_cell.angle_alpha   90.00
_cell.angle_beta   90.00
_cell.angle_gamma   90.00
#
_symmetry.space_group_name_H-M   'P 1'
#
loop_
_entity.id
_entity.type
_entity.pdbx_description
1 polymer ?
#
loop_
_entity_poly.entity_id
_entity_poly.type
_entity_poly.pdbx_seq_one_letter_code
_entity_poly.pdbx_strand_id
1 'polypeptide(L)'
;INVEDLISIGTIGLIKSINTFVPNKNIKLATYASRCIENEILMYLRKSNRQKAEVSIDEPLKADWDGNELLLSDVLSSEDDLVSRDIEDESDMETLYAALSKLSPRERKIMDLRFGFSGGEELTQKEVADMLGISQSYISRLEKRIIGRLRKELVKSGM
;
A
#
# COMPACT_ATOMS: atom_id res chain seq x y z
N ILE A 1 -6.36 -22.96 1.13
CA ILE A 1 -5.73 -22.51 2.39
C ILE A 1 -5.98 -23.60 3.40
N ASN A 2 -4.91 -24.23 3.92
CA ASN A 2 -5.00 -25.33 4.88
C ASN A 2 -4.94 -24.78 6.32
N VAL A 3 -5.50 -25.51 7.28
CA VAL A 3 -5.44 -25.20 8.72
C VAL A 3 -3.99 -25.18 9.21
N GLU A 4 -3.14 -26.07 8.71
CA GLU A 4 -1.71 -26.13 9.07
C GLU A 4 -0.94 -24.85 8.68
N ASP A 5 -1.30 -24.23 7.56
CA ASP A 5 -0.73 -22.94 7.14
C ASP A 5 -1.07 -21.87 8.19
N LEU A 6 -2.33 -21.79 8.61
CA LEU A 6 -2.82 -20.81 9.58
C LEU A 6 -2.16 -20.98 10.95
N ILE A 7 -1.94 -22.22 11.39
CA ILE A 7 -1.21 -22.53 12.61
C ILE A 7 0.22 -22.00 12.50
N SER A 8 0.92 -22.32 11.41
CA SER A 8 2.32 -21.91 11.18
C SER A 8 2.47 -20.39 11.16
N ILE A 9 1.56 -19.68 10.49
CA ILE A 9 1.53 -18.21 10.45
C ILE A 9 1.21 -17.63 11.82
N GLY A 10 0.28 -18.25 12.55
CA GLY A 10 -0.03 -17.89 13.93
C GLY A 10 1.20 -18.02 14.83
N THR A 11 2.01 -19.07 14.65
CA THR A 11 3.27 -19.25 15.39
C THR A 11 4.26 -18.11 15.13
N ILE A 12 4.36 -17.62 13.87
CA ILE A 12 5.18 -16.44 13.55
C ILE A 12 4.68 -15.21 14.33
N GLY A 13 3.35 -15.01 14.38
CA GLY A 13 2.74 -13.92 15.16
C GLY A 13 3.03 -14.01 16.66
N LEU A 14 3.03 -15.22 17.21
CA LEU A 14 3.41 -15.48 18.59
C LEU A 14 4.88 -15.13 18.85
N ILE A 15 5.81 -15.61 18.02
CA ILE A 15 7.26 -15.31 18.15
C ILE A 15 7.50 -13.81 18.12
N LYS A 16 6.90 -13.10 17.14
CA LYS A 16 6.99 -11.64 17.03
C LYS A 16 6.50 -10.95 18.30
N SER A 17 5.38 -11.40 18.85
CA SER A 17 4.80 -10.81 20.06
C SER A 17 5.72 -10.94 21.28
N ILE A 18 6.41 -12.08 21.43
CA ILE A 18 7.35 -12.30 22.54
C ILE A 18 8.55 -11.37 22.40
N ASN A 19 9.10 -11.24 21.18
CA ASN A 19 10.26 -10.41 20.90
C ASN A 19 9.99 -8.91 21.08
N THR A 20 8.76 -8.44 20.89
CA THR A 20 8.41 -7.01 20.98
C THR A 20 7.60 -6.63 22.22
N PHE A 21 7.31 -7.58 23.12
CA PHE A 21 6.51 -7.31 24.31
C PHE A 21 7.28 -6.47 25.33
N VAL A 22 6.60 -5.46 25.88
CA VAL A 22 7.15 -4.59 26.94
C VAL A 22 6.29 -4.73 28.20
N PRO A 23 6.79 -5.38 29.27
CA PRO A 23 6.02 -5.64 30.49
C PRO A 23 5.50 -4.37 31.18
N ASN A 24 6.24 -3.27 31.07
CA ASN A 24 5.93 -1.99 31.74
C ASN A 24 4.68 -1.28 31.17
N LYS A 25 4.03 -1.81 30.13
CA LYS A 25 2.85 -1.21 29.49
C LYS A 25 1.51 -1.62 30.12
N ASN A 26 1.53 -2.31 31.27
CA ASN A 26 0.35 -2.72 32.05
C ASN A 26 -0.73 -3.46 31.22
N ILE A 27 -0.30 -4.28 30.27
CA ILE A 27 -1.17 -5.17 29.47
C ILE A 27 -0.68 -6.61 29.61
N LYS A 28 -1.62 -7.56 29.64
CA LYS A 28 -1.27 -8.99 29.69
C LYS A 28 -0.62 -9.42 28.37
N LEU A 29 0.44 -10.23 28.46
CA LEU A 29 1.12 -10.79 27.28
C LEU A 29 0.14 -11.51 26.35
N ALA A 30 -0.79 -12.30 26.89
CA ALA A 30 -1.80 -13.00 26.10
C ALA A 30 -2.66 -12.05 25.24
N THR A 31 -3.03 -10.88 25.77
CA THR A 31 -3.81 -9.87 25.05
C THR A 31 -3.01 -9.27 23.89
N TYR A 32 -1.72 -8.99 24.12
CA TYR A 32 -0.83 -8.49 23.07
C TYR A 32 -0.54 -9.56 22.00
N ALA A 33 -0.20 -10.78 22.43
CA ALA A 33 0.09 -11.91 21.56
C ALA A 33 -1.09 -12.28 20.66
N SER A 34 -2.30 -12.30 21.19
CA SER A 34 -3.52 -12.54 20.41
C SER A 34 -3.65 -11.57 19.23
N ARG A 35 -3.34 -10.27 19.43
CA ARG A 35 -3.38 -9.27 18.36
C ARG A 35 -2.30 -9.46 17.32
N CYS A 36 -1.10 -9.87 17.73
CA CYS A 36 -0.01 -10.18 16.79
C CYS A 36 -0.32 -11.41 15.93
N ILE A 37 -0.86 -12.47 16.54
CA ILE A 37 -1.30 -13.70 15.85
C ILE A 37 -2.38 -13.37 14.82
N GLU A 38 -3.43 -12.64 15.23
CA GLU A 38 -4.52 -12.20 14.36
C GLU A 38 -3.98 -11.38 13.17
N ASN A 39 -3.05 -10.46 13.42
CA ASN A 39 -2.47 -9.63 12.37
C ASN A 39 -1.68 -10.42 11.32
N GLU A 40 -0.86 -11.39 11.73
CA GLU A 40 -0.09 -12.21 10.77
C GLU A 40 -1.01 -13.09 9.91
N ILE A 41 -2.03 -13.71 10.51
CA ILE A 41 -3.02 -14.49 9.78
C ILE A 41 -3.75 -13.59 8.76
N LEU A 42 -4.20 -12.40 9.18
CA LEU A 42 -4.85 -11.44 8.27
C LEU A 42 -3.92 -11.00 7.12
N MET A 43 -2.64 -10.80 7.39
CA MET A 43 -1.66 -10.45 6.34
C MET A 43 -1.50 -11.56 5.31
N TYR A 44 -1.43 -12.82 5.75
CA TYR A 44 -1.36 -13.97 4.85
C TYR A 44 -2.61 -14.11 3.99
N LEU A 45 -3.80 -14.01 4.60
CA LEU A 45 -5.07 -14.12 3.87
C LEU A 45 -5.19 -13.04 2.78
N ARG A 46 -4.79 -11.79 3.08
CA ARG A 46 -4.79 -10.69 2.10
C ARG A 46 -3.84 -10.95 0.93
N LYS A 47 -2.66 -11.53 1.19
CA LYS A 47 -1.68 -11.86 0.14
C LYS A 47 -2.19 -13.01 -0.74
N SER A 48 -2.72 -14.07 -0.13
CA SER A 48 -3.27 -15.22 -0.85
C SER A 48 -4.48 -14.83 -1.72
N ASN A 49 -5.31 -13.88 -1.26
CA ASN A 49 -6.47 -13.44 -2.03
C ASN A 49 -6.09 -12.63 -3.29
N ARG A 50 -4.96 -11.90 -3.29
CA ARG A 50 -4.48 -11.20 -4.48
C ARG A 50 -4.01 -12.16 -5.58
N GLN A 51 -3.39 -13.27 -5.21
CA GLN A 51 -2.95 -14.30 -6.18
C GLN A 51 -4.14 -15.03 -6.83
N LYS A 52 -5.32 -15.04 -6.19
CA LYS A 52 -6.55 -15.59 -6.79
C LYS A 52 -7.22 -14.66 -7.80
N ALA A 53 -6.79 -13.39 -7.86
CA ALA A 53 -7.33 -12.39 -8.78
C ALA A 53 -6.48 -12.20 -10.05
N GLU A 54 -5.42 -13.00 -10.21
CA GLU A 54 -4.70 -13.08 -11.49
C GLU A 54 -5.55 -13.89 -12.47
N VAL A 55 -6.20 -13.16 -13.38
CA VAL A 55 -6.88 -13.70 -14.56
C VAL A 55 -5.84 -13.80 -15.67
N SER A 56 -5.81 -14.89 -16.43
CA SER A 56 -4.87 -15.03 -17.55
C SER A 56 -5.15 -13.95 -18.61
N ILE A 57 -4.10 -13.33 -19.16
CA ILE A 57 -4.25 -12.37 -20.27
C ILE A 57 -4.81 -13.06 -21.52
N ASP A 58 -4.62 -14.38 -21.61
CA ASP A 58 -5.08 -15.22 -22.70
C ASP A 58 -6.53 -15.74 -22.48
N GLU A 59 -7.23 -15.32 -21.42
CA GLU A 59 -8.63 -15.74 -21.22
C GLU A 59 -9.60 -14.91 -22.09
N PRO A 60 -10.47 -15.56 -22.88
CA PRO A 60 -11.42 -14.87 -23.75
C PRO A 60 -12.51 -14.17 -22.94
N LEU A 61 -12.70 -12.86 -23.15
CA LEU A 61 -13.66 -12.01 -22.42
C LEU A 61 -15.10 -12.27 -22.87
N LYS A 62 -15.32 -12.44 -24.17
CA LYS A 62 -16.61 -12.77 -24.80
C LYS A 62 -16.38 -13.21 -26.25
N ALA A 63 -17.17 -14.18 -26.73
CA ALA A 63 -17.24 -14.51 -28.14
C ALA A 63 -18.35 -13.69 -28.81
N ASP A 64 -18.03 -13.03 -29.92
CA ASP A 64 -19.04 -12.46 -30.81
C ASP A 64 -19.83 -13.59 -31.50
N TRP A 65 -21.00 -13.26 -32.07
CA TRP A 65 -21.87 -14.23 -32.76
C TRP A 65 -21.20 -14.89 -33.99
N ASP A 66 -20.08 -14.35 -34.46
CA ASP A 66 -19.24 -14.89 -35.55
C ASP A 66 -18.00 -15.68 -35.05
N GLY A 67 -17.85 -15.91 -33.74
CA GLY A 67 -16.82 -16.82 -33.20
C GLY A 67 -15.40 -16.25 -33.08
N ASN A 68 -15.23 -14.93 -33.23
CA ASN A 68 -13.97 -14.28 -32.88
C ASN A 68 -13.90 -14.04 -31.37
N GLU A 69 -12.80 -14.48 -30.76
CA GLU A 69 -12.52 -14.33 -29.33
C GLU A 69 -11.88 -12.97 -29.08
N LEU A 70 -12.51 -12.13 -28.26
CA LEU A 70 -11.97 -10.84 -27.87
C LEU A 70 -11.06 -11.03 -26.64
N LEU A 71 -9.76 -10.77 -26.81
CA LEU A 71 -8.75 -10.93 -25.76
C LEU A 71 -8.56 -9.63 -24.97
N LEU A 72 -8.17 -9.73 -23.70
CA LEU A 72 -7.91 -8.56 -22.86
C LEU A 72 -6.74 -7.70 -23.39
N SER A 73 -5.82 -8.31 -24.15
CA SER A 73 -4.73 -7.64 -24.87
C SER A 73 -5.21 -6.61 -25.89
N ASP A 74 -6.37 -6.85 -26.51
CA ASP A 74 -6.90 -6.01 -27.59
C ASP A 74 -7.55 -4.73 -27.06
N VAL A 75 -7.88 -4.70 -25.77
CA VAL A 75 -8.43 -3.53 -25.06
C VAL A 75 -7.33 -2.64 -24.48
N LEU A 76 -6.10 -3.15 -24.34
CA LEU A 76 -5.00 -2.49 -23.62
C LEU A 76 -4.10 -1.60 -24.49
N SER A 77 -4.39 -1.39 -25.78
CA SER A 77 -3.64 -0.44 -26.60
C SER A 77 -4.44 0.84 -26.86
N SER A 78 -4.00 1.95 -26.26
CA SER A 78 -3.67 3.17 -27.00
C SER A 78 -2.78 4.07 -26.14
N GLU A 79 -1.55 4.28 -26.59
CA GLU A 79 -0.77 5.45 -26.20
C GLU A 79 -1.41 6.66 -26.88
N ASP A 80 -2.15 7.47 -26.13
CA ASP A 80 -2.61 8.77 -26.60
C ASP A 80 -2.31 9.87 -25.57
N ASP A 81 -1.85 10.99 -26.11
CA ASP A 81 -1.61 12.33 -25.52
C ASP A 81 -0.33 12.58 -24.71
N LEU A 82 0.77 12.81 -25.44
CA LEU A 82 2.03 13.39 -24.93
C LEU A 82 2.04 14.94 -24.90
N VAL A 83 1.05 15.64 -25.48
CA VAL A 83 1.09 17.11 -25.63
C VAL A 83 0.15 17.85 -24.65
N SER A 84 -0.85 17.16 -24.08
CA SER A 84 -1.73 17.72 -23.02
C SER A 84 -1.14 17.62 -21.60
N ARG A 85 -0.20 16.70 -21.37
CA ARG A 85 0.36 16.39 -20.05
C ARG A 85 1.21 17.49 -19.43
N ASP A 86 2.04 18.18 -20.22
CA ASP A 86 3.03 19.12 -19.66
C ASP A 86 2.41 20.34 -18.92
N ILE A 87 1.18 20.74 -19.26
CA ILE A 87 0.47 21.86 -18.60
C ILE A 87 -0.39 21.35 -17.43
N GLU A 88 -0.96 20.15 -17.54
CA GLU A 88 -1.68 19.48 -16.44
C GLU A 88 -0.72 19.18 -15.28
N ASP A 89 0.50 18.74 -15.59
CA ASP A 89 1.51 18.36 -14.60
C ASP A 89 1.92 19.51 -13.66
N GLU A 90 2.05 20.76 -14.13
CA GLU A 90 2.46 21.89 -13.26
C GLU A 90 1.36 22.30 -12.27
N SER A 91 0.10 22.36 -12.73
CA SER A 91 -1.08 22.65 -11.89
C SER A 91 -1.32 21.54 -10.86
N ASP A 92 -1.14 20.29 -11.28
CA ASP A 92 -1.27 19.13 -10.40
C ASP A 92 -0.15 19.06 -9.36
N MET A 93 1.08 19.43 -9.77
CA MET A 93 2.21 19.58 -8.84
C MET A 93 1.96 20.67 -7.80
N GLU A 94 1.47 21.85 -8.20
CA GLU A 94 1.11 22.91 -7.24
C GLU A 94 0.07 22.42 -6.21
N THR A 95 -0.96 21.73 -6.69
CA THR A 95 -2.02 21.17 -5.84
C THR A 95 -1.48 20.11 -4.88
N LEU A 96 -0.59 19.23 -5.36
CA LEU A 96 0.08 18.22 -4.57
C LEU A 96 0.96 18.85 -3.48
N TYR A 97 1.81 19.83 -3.84
CA TYR A 97 2.67 20.52 -2.87
C TYR A 97 1.87 21.31 -1.84
N ALA A 98 0.76 21.94 -2.24
CA ALA A 98 -0.17 22.58 -1.32
C ALA A 98 -0.79 21.57 -0.34
N ALA A 99 -1.19 20.39 -0.81
CA ALA A 99 -1.73 19.34 0.06
C ALA A 99 -0.65 18.75 0.99
N LEU A 100 0.59 18.58 0.52
CA LEU A 100 1.74 18.16 1.31
C LEU A 100 2.15 19.19 2.37
N SER A 101 1.89 20.49 2.15
CA SER A 101 2.12 21.55 3.15
C SER A 101 1.21 21.42 4.38
N LYS A 102 0.05 20.79 4.24
CA LYS A 102 -0.92 20.56 5.33
C LYS A 102 -0.57 19.33 6.20
N LEU A 103 0.53 18.64 5.91
CA LEU A 103 1.04 17.54 6.71
C LEU A 103 1.87 18.08 7.87
N SER A 104 1.86 17.35 8.99
CA SER A 104 2.78 17.69 10.09
C SER A 104 4.24 17.55 9.65
N PRO A 105 5.20 18.24 10.28
CA PRO A 105 6.62 18.16 9.90
C PRO A 105 7.16 16.72 9.86
N ARG A 106 6.67 15.88 10.78
CA ARG A 106 7.03 14.46 10.85
C ARG A 106 6.43 13.65 9.69
N GLU A 107 5.19 13.90 9.35
CA GLU A 107 4.51 13.24 8.21
C GLU A 107 5.14 13.66 6.89
N ARG A 108 5.41 14.96 6.71
CA ARG A 108 6.11 15.49 5.53
C ARG A 108 7.49 14.86 5.37
N LYS A 109 8.28 14.78 6.45
CA LYS A 109 9.60 14.12 6.42
C LYS A 109 9.51 12.64 6.04
N ILE A 110 8.52 11.92 6.57
CA ILE A 110 8.32 10.50 6.21
C ILE A 110 7.94 10.37 4.73
N MET A 111 7.04 11.21 4.23
CA MET A 111 6.64 11.20 2.83
C MET A 111 7.79 11.59 1.90
N ASP A 112 8.59 12.58 2.28
CA ASP A 112 9.79 13.01 1.55
C ASP A 112 10.83 11.88 1.44
N LEU A 113 11.09 11.16 2.54
CA LEU A 113 12.00 9.99 2.51
C LEU A 113 11.44 8.83 1.68
N ARG A 114 10.11 8.69 1.57
CA ARG A 114 9.46 7.58 0.86
C ARG A 114 9.36 7.80 -0.64
N PHE A 115 9.24 9.06 -1.07
CA PHE A 115 8.87 9.43 -2.45
C PHE A 115 9.77 10.52 -3.05
N GLY A 116 10.80 10.97 -2.34
CA GLY A 116 11.82 11.87 -2.88
C GLY A 116 11.32 13.27 -3.27
N PHE A 117 10.25 13.79 -2.66
CA PHE A 117 9.63 15.08 -3.05
C PHE A 117 10.60 16.28 -3.05
N SER A 118 11.69 16.23 -2.29
CA SER A 118 12.73 17.27 -2.22
C SER A 118 13.98 16.93 -3.06
N GLY A 119 13.88 15.99 -4.00
CA GLY A 119 15.00 15.55 -4.86
C GLY A 119 15.95 14.54 -4.21
N GLY A 120 15.54 13.91 -3.11
CA GLY A 120 16.28 12.81 -2.46
C GLY A 120 15.93 11.44 -3.05
N GLU A 121 16.75 10.43 -2.75
CA GLU A 121 16.45 9.04 -3.15
C GLU A 121 15.22 8.48 -2.41
N GLU A 122 14.41 7.71 -3.13
CA GLU A 122 13.27 7.00 -2.55
C GLU A 122 13.72 5.84 -1.68
N LEU A 123 13.22 5.78 -0.45
CA LEU A 123 13.48 4.68 0.48
C LEU A 123 12.24 3.81 0.65
N THR A 124 12.43 2.50 0.82
CA THR A 124 11.36 1.54 1.13
C THR A 124 10.74 1.78 2.52
N GLN A 125 9.53 1.25 2.77
CA GLN A 125 8.85 1.41 4.07
C GLN A 125 9.69 0.83 5.21
N LYS A 126 10.49 -0.19 4.92
CA LYS A 126 11.39 -0.83 5.86
C LYS A 126 12.59 0.06 6.16
N GLU A 127 13.25 0.60 5.14
CA GLU A 127 14.40 1.50 5.33
C GLU A 127 14.02 2.78 6.09
N VAL A 128 12.87 3.38 5.77
CA VAL A 128 12.37 4.55 6.50
C VAL A 128 12.02 4.20 7.95
N ALA A 129 11.46 3.02 8.18
CA ALA A 129 11.15 2.55 9.53
C ALA A 129 12.41 2.33 10.37
N ASP A 130 13.42 1.68 9.79
CA ASP A 130 14.71 1.42 10.42
C ASP A 130 15.43 2.75 10.74
N MET A 131 15.44 3.70 9.80
CA MET A 131 16.04 5.03 9.98
C MET A 131 15.37 5.85 11.10
N LEU A 132 14.04 5.75 11.24
CA LEU A 132 13.26 6.54 12.19
C LEU A 132 13.01 5.81 13.53
N GLY A 133 13.52 4.61 13.72
CA GLY A 133 13.36 3.81 14.94
C GLY A 133 11.90 3.48 15.25
N ILE A 134 11.07 3.28 14.22
CA ILE A 134 9.64 2.96 14.34
C ILE A 134 9.31 1.73 13.50
N SER A 135 8.12 1.13 13.68
CA SER A 135 7.77 -0.07 12.94
C SER A 135 7.38 0.23 11.48
N GLN A 136 7.78 -0.64 10.55
CA GLN A 136 7.36 -0.59 9.14
C GLN A 136 5.82 -0.57 9.00
N SER A 137 5.10 -1.29 9.86
CA SER A 137 3.63 -1.26 9.91
C SER A 137 3.08 0.13 10.29
N TYR A 138 3.75 0.88 11.15
CA TYR A 138 3.36 2.25 11.45
C TYR A 138 3.54 3.16 10.23
N ILE A 139 4.67 3.07 9.53
CA ILE A 139 4.91 3.78 8.26
C ILE A 139 3.83 3.44 7.24
N SER A 140 3.55 2.15 7.03
CA SER A 140 2.52 1.69 6.08
C SER A 140 1.13 2.25 6.37
N ARG A 141 0.73 2.28 7.66
CA ARG A 141 -0.56 2.88 8.08
C ARG A 141 -0.58 4.39 7.89
N LEU A 142 0.54 5.06 8.14
CA LEU A 142 0.66 6.51 7.97
C LEU A 142 0.54 6.89 6.49
N GLU A 143 1.29 6.21 5.63
CA GLU A 143 1.30 6.41 4.19
C GLU A 143 -0.10 6.24 3.59
N LYS A 144 -0.82 5.15 3.92
CA LYS A 144 -2.20 4.94 3.46
C LYS A 144 -3.14 6.06 3.87
N ARG A 145 -3.00 6.60 5.09
CA ARG A 145 -3.83 7.70 5.59
C ARG A 145 -3.53 9.00 4.84
N ILE A 146 -2.24 9.29 4.63
CA ILE A 146 -1.80 10.48 3.91
C ILE A 146 -2.24 10.41 2.45
N ILE A 147 -1.96 9.32 1.74
CA ILE A 147 -2.40 9.11 0.35
C ILE A 147 -3.93 9.23 0.24
N GLY A 148 -4.68 8.64 1.18
CA GLY A 148 -6.14 8.77 1.20
C GLY A 148 -6.63 10.21 1.40
N ARG A 149 -5.87 11.05 2.13
CA ARG A 149 -6.15 12.48 2.26
C ARG A 149 -5.78 13.24 0.99
N LEU A 150 -4.60 13.00 0.44
CA LEU A 150 -4.13 13.64 -0.79
C LEU A 150 -5.09 13.37 -1.95
N ARG A 151 -5.50 12.11 -2.16
CA ARG A 151 -6.50 11.75 -3.20
C ARG A 151 -7.81 12.52 -3.04
N LYS A 152 -8.30 12.69 -1.81
CA LYS A 152 -9.55 13.45 -1.57
C LYS A 152 -9.40 14.94 -1.87
N GLU A 153 -8.21 15.51 -1.63
CA GLU A 153 -7.93 16.91 -1.93
C GLU A 153 -7.79 17.11 -3.44
N LEU A 154 -7.10 16.21 -4.15
CA LEU A 154 -6.96 16.24 -5.61
C LEU A 154 -8.33 16.14 -6.30
N VAL A 155 -9.17 15.19 -5.89
CA VAL A 155 -10.54 15.04 -6.44
C VAL A 155 -11.42 16.26 -6.16
N LYS A 156 -11.22 16.96 -5.03
CA LYS A 156 -11.94 18.20 -4.73
C LYS A 156 -11.48 19.38 -5.59
N SER A 157 -10.22 19.37 -6.03
CA SER A 157 -9.64 20.41 -6.88
C SER A 157 -9.97 20.23 -8.36
N GLY A 158 -10.74 19.19 -8.74
CA GLY A 158 -11.19 18.96 -10.11
C GLY A 158 -10.37 17.94 -10.90
N MET A 159 -9.53 17.17 -10.20
CA MET A 159 -8.71 16.08 -10.76
C MET A 159 -9.43 14.71 -10.69
#